data_AF-A0A4P9VN97-F1
#
_entry.id   AF-A0A4P9VN97-F1
#
_cell.length_a   1.000
_cell.length_b   1.000
_cell.length_c   1.000
_cell.angle_alpha   90.00
_cell.angle_beta   90.00
_cell.angle_gamma   90.00
#
_symmetry.space_group_name_H-M   'P 1'
#
loop_
_entity.id
_entity.type
_entity.pdbx_description
1 polymer ?
#
loop_
_entity_poly.entity_id
_entity_poly.type
_entity_poly.pdbx_seq_one_letter_code
_entity_poly.pdbx_strand_id
1 'polypeptide(L)'
;MLVVKKEPHPNGKEIIYGFGCHLSAEIALERSIIELNQLLPILLDNKLDKVNCYLKDWLYQQQVSSHYYLVPHTANKINLFNNYSSDHPKTIASAADKIITTFAKAGIDLLVLDLTQPDIGMPVVKMIAPGLRHFWRRTGPGRLYTVPVEMKWLHNATTENELNPYNIVI
;
A
#
# COMPACT_ATOMS: atom_id res chain seq x y z
N MET A 1 -5.13 0.94 1.05
CA MET A 1 -4.64 2.07 1.87
C MET A 1 -5.77 2.43 2.81
N LEU A 2 -5.58 2.20 4.11
CA LEU A 2 -6.50 2.73 5.10
C LEU A 2 -5.85 3.93 5.79
N VAL A 3 -6.58 5.03 5.77
CA VAL A 3 -6.26 6.24 6.50
C VAL A 3 -7.21 6.24 7.69
N VAL A 4 -6.77 5.72 8.85
CA VAL A 4 -7.54 5.85 10.08
C VAL A 4 -6.98 7.03 10.86
N LYS A 5 -7.89 7.88 11.30
CA LYS A 5 -7.62 9.09 12.04
C LYS A 5 -8.11 8.85 13.47
N LYS A 6 -7.20 8.79 14.44
CA LYS A 6 -7.58 8.75 15.86
C LYS A 6 -7.87 10.17 16.30
N GLU A 7 -9.11 10.59 16.04
CA GLU A 7 -9.62 11.94 16.22
C GLU A 7 -8.84 13.00 15.40
N PRO A 8 -9.51 14.00 14.84
CA PRO A 8 -8.79 15.15 14.32
C PRO A 8 -7.97 15.77 15.43
N HIS A 9 -6.64 15.77 15.26
CA HIS A 9 -5.96 17.04 15.46
C HIS A 9 -6.84 18.07 14.72
N PRO A 10 -7.32 19.14 15.38
CA PRO A 10 -8.40 19.99 14.86
C PRO A 10 -8.16 20.53 13.44
N ASN A 11 -6.92 20.48 12.96
CA ASN A 11 -6.44 21.01 11.70
C ASN A 11 -6.10 19.93 10.64
N GLY A 12 -6.29 18.63 10.93
CA GLY A 12 -6.03 17.55 9.98
C GLY A 12 -4.55 17.30 9.63
N LYS A 13 -3.65 17.52 10.60
CA LYS A 13 -2.20 17.28 10.52
C LYS A 13 -1.81 15.89 11.04
N GLU A 14 -0.51 15.60 11.09
CA GLU A 14 0.06 14.34 11.63
C GLU A 14 -0.47 13.10 10.89
N ILE A 15 -0.45 13.19 9.57
CA ILE A 15 -0.99 12.16 8.69
C ILE A 15 -0.11 10.92 8.73
N ILE A 16 -0.65 9.81 9.23
CA ILE A 16 -0.09 8.47 9.13
C ILE A 16 -1.01 7.58 8.29
N TYR A 17 -0.44 6.56 7.67
CA TYR A 17 -1.18 5.60 6.84
C TYR A 17 -0.63 4.19 7.04
N GLY A 18 -1.51 3.20 6.87
CA GLY A 18 -1.16 1.78 6.87
C GLY A 18 -1.61 1.09 5.59
N PHE A 19 -0.86 0.07 5.19
CA PHE A 19 -1.05 -0.71 3.98
C PHE A 19 -1.32 -2.18 4.32
N GLY A 20 -2.00 -2.86 3.41
CA GLY A 20 -2.42 -4.23 3.63
C GLY A 20 -2.85 -4.83 2.31
N CYS A 21 -2.34 -6.02 2.04
CA CYS A 21 -2.69 -6.79 0.86
C CYS A 21 -2.75 -8.27 1.26
N HIS A 22 -3.87 -8.91 0.96
CA HIS A 22 -4.11 -10.32 1.21
C HIS A 22 -5.23 -10.83 0.30
N LEU A 23 -5.32 -12.15 0.09
CA LEU A 23 -6.40 -12.75 -0.70
C LEU A 23 -7.78 -12.64 -0.01
N SER A 24 -7.79 -12.45 1.32
CA SER A 24 -8.97 -12.06 2.11
C SER A 24 -8.96 -10.56 2.37
N ALA A 25 -10.08 -9.91 2.05
CA ALA A 25 -10.25 -8.49 2.26
C ALA A 25 -10.24 -8.10 3.75
N GLU A 26 -10.75 -8.99 4.62
CA GLU A 26 -10.76 -8.79 6.08
C GLU A 26 -9.34 -8.78 6.63
N ILE A 27 -8.51 -9.76 6.25
CA ILE A 27 -7.10 -9.82 6.66
C ILE A 27 -6.31 -8.65 6.08
N ALA A 28 -6.59 -8.24 4.83
CA ALA A 28 -5.94 -7.07 4.24
C ALA A 28 -6.25 -5.78 5.02
N LEU A 29 -7.52 -5.58 5.40
CA LEU A 29 -7.98 -4.49 6.25
C LEU A 29 -7.31 -4.56 7.63
N GLU A 30 -7.36 -5.70 8.30
CA GLU A 30 -6.74 -5.92 9.61
C GLU A 30 -5.25 -5.53 9.59
N ARG A 31 -4.49 -6.02 8.60
CA ARG A 31 -3.05 -5.71 8.47
C ARG A 31 -2.78 -4.23 8.31
N SER A 32 -3.59 -3.52 7.53
CA SER A 32 -3.39 -2.06 7.39
C SER A 32 -3.73 -1.27 8.65
N ILE A 33 -4.68 -1.74 9.47
CA ILE A 33 -4.95 -1.13 10.78
C ILE A 33 -3.79 -1.44 11.73
N ILE A 34 -3.25 -2.66 11.70
CA ILE A 34 -2.09 -3.04 12.51
C ILE A 34 -0.86 -2.20 12.14
N GLU A 35 -0.56 -2.03 10.85
CA GLU A 35 0.56 -1.19 10.39
C GLU A 35 0.41 0.26 10.87
N LEU A 36 -0.81 0.80 10.78
CA LEU A 36 -1.09 2.13 11.31
C LEU A 36 -0.86 2.20 12.83
N ASN A 37 -1.32 1.18 13.57
CA ASN A 37 -1.13 1.12 15.02
C ASN A 37 0.34 1.02 15.42
N GLN A 38 1.21 0.46 14.58
CA GLN A 38 2.66 0.44 14.81
C GLN A 38 3.29 1.83 14.71
N LEU A 39 2.68 2.75 13.94
CA LEU A 39 3.14 4.14 13.80
C LEU A 39 2.57 5.07 14.89
N LEU A 40 1.44 4.73 15.52
CA LEU A 40 0.81 5.56 16.55
C LEU A 40 1.75 6.01 17.69
N PRO A 41 2.66 5.18 18.23
CA PRO A 41 3.58 5.60 19.29
C PRO A 41 4.51 6.76 18.89
N ILE A 42 4.75 6.98 17.60
CA ILE A 42 5.51 8.15 17.11
C ILE A 42 4.80 9.44 17.54
N LEU A 43 3.47 9.47 17.39
CA LEU A 43 2.62 10.62 17.69
C LEU A 43 2.31 10.71 19.18
N LEU A 44 1.92 9.60 19.81
CA LEU A 44 1.45 9.60 21.21
C LEU A 44 2.57 9.89 22.21
N ASP A 45 3.78 9.40 21.96
CA ASP A 45 4.91 9.57 22.88
C ASP A 45 5.81 10.76 22.49
N ASN A 46 5.38 11.58 21.53
CA ASN A 46 6.13 12.69 20.94
C ASN A 46 7.57 12.28 20.53
N LYS A 47 7.73 11.09 19.95
CA LYS A 47 9.02 10.51 19.55
C LYS A 47 9.50 11.02 18.19
N LEU A 48 9.14 12.26 17.83
CA LEU A 48 9.40 12.84 16.50
C LEU A 48 10.89 13.04 16.22
N ASP A 49 11.75 13.04 17.23
CA ASP A 49 13.21 13.08 17.05
C ASP A 49 13.82 11.71 16.69
N LYS A 50 13.02 10.63 16.75
CA LYS A 50 13.45 9.27 16.38
C LYS A 50 13.08 8.89 14.95
N VAL A 51 12.38 9.77 14.22
CA VAL A 51 12.03 9.54 12.81
C VAL A 51 12.95 10.32 11.89
N ASN A 52 13.06 9.88 10.63
CA ASN A 52 13.83 10.60 9.64
C ASN A 52 13.22 11.99 9.31
N CYS A 53 14.02 12.89 8.74
CA CYS A 53 13.60 14.24 8.42
C CYS A 53 12.39 14.29 7.47
N TYR A 54 12.29 13.37 6.51
CA TYR A 54 11.18 13.34 5.55
C TYR A 54 9.84 13.03 6.22
N LEU A 55 9.80 12.05 7.14
CA LEU A 55 8.59 11.74 7.90
C LEU A 55 8.25 12.89 8.87
N LYS A 56 9.25 13.50 9.50
CA LYS A 56 9.07 14.68 10.37
C LYS A 56 8.41 15.83 9.57
N ASP A 57 8.96 16.17 8.41
CA ASP A 57 8.42 17.21 7.53
C ASP A 57 6.99 16.90 7.08
N TRP A 58 6.72 15.65 6.70
CA TRP A 58 5.37 15.22 6.33
C TRP A 58 4.37 15.42 7.48
N LEU A 59 4.69 14.96 8.69
CA LEU A 59 3.80 15.05 9.85
C LEU A 59 3.50 16.51 10.25
N TYR A 60 4.49 17.41 10.17
CA TYR A 60 4.35 18.81 10.57
C TYR A 60 3.75 19.71 9.49
N GLN A 61 4.16 19.53 8.24
CA GLN A 61 3.88 20.47 7.16
C GLN A 61 2.62 20.09 6.37
N GLN A 62 2.25 18.81 6.36
CA GLN A 62 1.15 18.33 5.53
C GLN A 62 -0.17 18.22 6.29
N GLN A 63 -1.26 18.43 5.56
CA GLN A 63 -2.62 18.41 6.08
C GLN A 63 -3.55 17.71 5.08
N VAL A 64 -4.54 16.98 5.57
CA VAL A 64 -5.43 16.16 4.72
C VAL A 64 -6.12 16.99 3.64
N SER A 65 -6.48 18.24 3.93
CA SER A 65 -7.12 19.15 2.97
C SER A 65 -6.24 19.50 1.77
N SER A 66 -4.92 19.38 1.87
CA SER A 66 -3.99 19.56 0.75
C SER A 66 -3.84 18.33 -0.13
N HIS A 67 -4.42 17.19 0.27
CA HIS A 67 -4.22 15.88 -0.35
C HIS A 67 -5.57 15.21 -0.62
N TYR A 68 -6.24 15.62 -1.69
CA TYR A 68 -7.60 15.15 -2.02
C TYR A 68 -7.73 13.62 -2.08
N TYR A 69 -6.66 12.92 -2.47
CA TYR A 69 -6.61 11.45 -2.57
C TYR A 69 -6.59 10.72 -1.21
N LEU A 70 -6.40 11.44 -0.10
CA LEU A 70 -6.53 10.91 1.25
C LEU A 70 -7.97 10.97 1.78
N VAL A 71 -8.85 11.70 1.09
CA VAL A 71 -10.26 11.82 1.47
C VAL A 71 -11.06 10.78 0.70
N PRO A 72 -11.86 9.94 1.37
CA PRO A 72 -12.65 8.91 0.71
C PRO A 72 -13.69 9.55 -0.23
N HIS A 73 -13.79 9.04 -1.46
CA HIS A 73 -14.81 9.46 -2.39
C HIS A 73 -16.19 8.94 -1.96
N THR A 74 -17.15 9.83 -1.72
CA THR A 74 -18.44 9.49 -1.10
C THR A 74 -19.43 8.78 -2.03
N ALA A 75 -19.21 8.83 -3.35
CA ALA A 75 -20.15 8.27 -4.33
C ALA A 75 -20.18 6.73 -4.33
N ASN A 76 -19.07 6.06 -3.92
CA ASN A 76 -18.94 4.61 -4.00
C ASN A 76 -18.67 4.01 -2.62
N LYS A 77 -19.73 3.51 -1.97
CA LYS A 77 -19.58 2.70 -0.77
C LYS A 77 -19.10 1.31 -1.15
N ILE A 78 -17.88 0.95 -0.74
CA ILE A 78 -17.37 -0.42 -0.89
C ILE A 78 -17.97 -1.27 0.24
N ASN A 79 -18.66 -2.35 -0.13
CA ASN A 79 -19.09 -3.39 0.80
C ASN A 79 -18.11 -4.56 0.72
N LEU A 80 -17.33 -4.76 1.78
CA LEU A 80 -16.27 -5.77 1.80
C LEU A 80 -16.79 -7.20 1.53
N PHE A 81 -17.99 -7.52 2.00
CA PHE A 81 -18.60 -8.85 1.84
C PHE A 81 -19.15 -9.10 0.43
N ASN A 82 -19.62 -8.05 -0.24
CA ASN A 82 -20.25 -8.18 -1.54
C ASN A 82 -19.28 -7.90 -2.70
N ASN A 83 -18.25 -7.08 -2.47
CA ASN A 83 -17.32 -6.65 -3.51
C ASN A 83 -16.06 -7.52 -3.62
N TYR A 84 -15.79 -8.37 -2.63
CA TYR A 84 -14.65 -9.29 -2.63
C TYR A 84 -15.12 -10.73 -2.47
N SER A 85 -14.47 -11.62 -3.21
CA SER A 85 -14.78 -13.05 -3.11
C SER A 85 -14.41 -13.57 -1.73
N SER A 86 -15.34 -14.28 -1.10
CA SER A 86 -15.12 -15.06 0.12
C SER A 86 -14.48 -16.43 -0.15
N ASP A 87 -14.25 -16.78 -1.43
CA ASP A 87 -13.60 -18.03 -1.81
C ASP A 87 -12.08 -17.90 -1.68
N HIS A 88 -11.61 -18.29 -0.50
CA HIS A 88 -10.21 -18.26 -0.13
C HIS A 88 -9.57 -19.64 -0.28
N PRO A 89 -8.34 -19.71 -0.81
CA PRO A 89 -7.58 -20.96 -0.85
C PRO A 89 -7.44 -21.54 0.56
N LYS A 90 -7.65 -22.86 0.68
CA LYS A 90 -7.65 -23.56 1.98
C LYS A 90 -6.25 -23.90 2.48
N THR A 91 -5.24 -23.80 1.63
CA THR A 91 -3.84 -24.14 1.93
C THR A 91 -2.89 -23.07 1.41
N ILE A 92 -1.70 -22.97 2.00
CA ILE A 92 -0.65 -22.06 1.53
C ILE A 92 -0.26 -22.37 0.08
N ALA A 93 -0.16 -23.65 -0.28
CA ALA A 93 0.15 -24.07 -1.65
C ALA A 93 -0.90 -23.56 -2.65
N SER A 94 -2.19 -23.79 -2.38
CA SER A 94 -3.26 -23.30 -3.25
C SER A 94 -3.35 -21.76 -3.29
N ALA A 95 -2.97 -21.08 -2.21
CA ALA A 95 -2.83 -19.62 -2.20
C ALA A 95 -1.70 -19.14 -3.10
N ALA A 96 -0.53 -19.79 -3.04
CA ALA A 96 0.59 -19.50 -3.90
C ALA A 96 0.23 -19.72 -5.38
N ASP A 97 -0.41 -20.85 -5.72
CA ASP A 97 -0.85 -21.15 -7.09
C ASP A 97 -1.83 -20.10 -7.63
N LYS A 98 -2.78 -19.65 -6.79
CA LYS A 98 -3.72 -18.58 -7.15
C LYS A 98 -2.99 -17.27 -7.42
N ILE A 99 -2.01 -16.91 -6.61
CA ILE A 99 -1.19 -15.69 -6.81
C ILE A 99 -0.37 -15.81 -8.10
N ILE A 100 0.35 -16.91 -8.29
CA ILE A 100 1.17 -17.16 -9.50
C ILE A 100 0.31 -17.07 -10.76
N THR A 101 -0.85 -17.74 -10.76
CA THR A 101 -1.79 -17.71 -11.88
C THR A 101 -2.32 -16.29 -12.14
N THR A 102 -2.59 -15.52 -11.08
CA THR A 102 -3.07 -14.13 -11.20
C THR A 102 -2.01 -13.22 -11.82
N PHE A 103 -0.76 -13.35 -11.40
CA PHE A 103 0.36 -12.59 -11.96
C PHE A 103 0.64 -12.97 -13.41
N ALA A 104 0.62 -14.26 -13.74
CA ALA A 104 0.78 -14.73 -15.12
C ALA A 104 -0.32 -14.17 -16.05
N LYS A 105 -1.58 -14.15 -15.60
CA LYS A 105 -2.70 -13.52 -16.34
C LYS A 105 -2.52 -12.02 -16.55
N ALA A 106 -1.80 -11.35 -15.63
CA ALA A 106 -1.46 -9.94 -15.75
C ALA A 106 -0.18 -9.69 -16.57
N GLY A 107 0.44 -10.74 -17.13
CA GLY A 107 1.69 -10.63 -17.89
C GLY A 107 2.90 -10.27 -17.02
N ILE A 108 2.89 -10.66 -15.74
CA ILE A 108 3.97 -10.37 -14.79
C ILE A 108 4.62 -11.68 -14.35
N ASP A 109 5.90 -11.81 -14.64
CA ASP A 109 6.71 -12.92 -14.14
C ASP A 109 6.98 -12.79 -12.64
N LEU A 110 6.90 -13.92 -11.94
CA LEU A 110 7.30 -14.01 -10.53
C LEU A 110 8.61 -14.80 -10.45
N LEU A 111 9.64 -14.12 -9.98
CA LEU A 111 10.94 -14.72 -9.70
C LEU A 111 11.12 -14.86 -8.19
N VAL A 112 11.75 -15.95 -7.78
CA VAL A 112 12.01 -16.25 -6.36
C VAL A 112 13.50 -16.44 -6.18
N LEU A 113 14.06 -15.74 -5.20
CA LEU A 113 15.42 -16.00 -4.71
C LEU A 113 15.32 -16.54 -3.29
N ASP A 114 15.82 -17.75 -3.09
CA ASP A 114 16.03 -18.32 -1.76
C ASP A 114 17.24 -17.66 -1.09
N LEU A 115 17.01 -17.08 0.08
CA LEU A 115 17.98 -16.39 0.91
C LEU A 115 18.17 -17.09 2.26
N THR A 116 17.71 -18.34 2.38
CA THR A 116 17.84 -19.15 3.59
C THR A 116 19.32 -19.34 3.92
N GLN A 117 19.71 -18.86 5.10
CA GLN A 117 21.07 -19.07 5.62
C GLN A 117 21.14 -20.43 6.32
N PRO A 118 22.03 -21.35 5.89
CA PRO A 118 22.06 -22.73 6.40
C PRO A 118 22.25 -22.86 7.91
N ASP A 119 22.99 -21.93 8.52
CA ASP A 119 23.30 -21.88 9.94
C ASP A 119 22.13 -21.34 10.80
N ILE A 120 21.26 -20.51 10.21
CA ILE A 120 20.05 -19.98 10.88
C ILE A 120 18.87 -20.95 10.71
N GLY A 121 18.73 -21.57 9.52
CA GLY A 121 17.67 -22.52 9.21
C GLY A 121 16.26 -21.93 9.03
N MET A 122 16.07 -20.63 9.22
CA MET A 122 14.80 -19.94 8.98
C MET A 122 14.62 -19.65 7.48
N PRO A 123 13.53 -20.12 6.83
CA PRO A 123 13.30 -19.85 5.42
C PRO A 123 13.11 -18.36 5.14
N VAL A 124 13.91 -17.81 4.23
CA VAL A 124 13.82 -16.42 3.78
C VAL A 124 13.82 -16.40 2.26
N VAL A 125 12.85 -15.71 1.66
CA VAL A 125 12.76 -15.56 0.20
C VAL A 125 12.64 -14.10 -0.20
N LYS A 126 13.23 -13.76 -1.33
CA LYS A 126 12.98 -12.48 -2.01
C LYS A 126 12.17 -12.75 -3.28
N MET A 127 10.94 -12.28 -3.27
CA MET A 127 10.07 -12.27 -4.44
C MET A 127 10.38 -11.05 -5.31
N ILE A 128 10.52 -11.26 -6.61
CA ILE A 128 10.74 -10.19 -7.58
C ILE A 128 9.66 -10.32 -8.66
N ALA A 129 8.95 -9.22 -8.90
CA ALA A 129 7.89 -9.13 -9.90
C ALA A 129 8.20 -7.97 -10.85
N PRO A 130 8.99 -8.19 -11.92
CA PRO A 130 9.36 -7.13 -12.85
C PRO A 130 8.13 -6.39 -13.40
N GLY A 131 8.20 -5.07 -13.45
CA GLY A 131 7.10 -4.22 -13.90
C GLY A 131 6.11 -3.81 -12.80
N LEU A 132 6.02 -4.53 -11.67
CA LEU A 132 5.30 -4.00 -10.50
C LEU A 132 5.95 -2.73 -9.97
N ARG A 133 5.14 -1.88 -9.35
CA ARG A 133 5.55 -0.55 -8.89
C ARG A 133 5.78 -0.56 -7.39
N HIS A 134 6.96 -0.11 -6.99
CA HIS A 134 7.19 0.31 -5.61
C HIS A 134 6.39 1.59 -5.33
N PHE A 135 5.99 1.81 -4.09
CA PHE A 135 5.32 3.04 -3.66
C PHE A 135 6.26 4.26 -3.57
N TRP A 136 7.58 4.03 -3.71
CA TRP A 136 8.54 5.12 -3.84
C TRP A 136 8.41 5.75 -5.21
N ARG A 137 8.74 7.04 -5.31
CA ARG A 137 8.61 7.82 -6.55
C ARG A 137 9.63 7.41 -7.61
N ARG A 138 9.39 6.26 -8.24
CA ARG A 138 10.07 5.77 -9.44
C ARG A 138 9.11 5.95 -10.59
N THR A 139 9.34 6.97 -11.42
CA THR A 139 8.37 7.51 -12.40
C THR A 139 8.56 7.01 -13.82
N GLY A 140 9.47 6.05 -14.05
CA GLY A 140 9.67 5.47 -15.38
C GLY A 140 8.39 4.85 -15.97
N PRO A 141 8.29 4.69 -17.28
CA PRO A 141 7.09 4.20 -17.97
C PRO A 141 6.61 2.83 -17.47
N GLY A 142 5.37 2.48 -17.82
CA GLY A 142 4.75 1.17 -17.53
C GLY A 142 3.52 1.28 -16.63
N ARG A 143 3.34 0.29 -15.74
CA ARG A 143 2.10 0.09 -14.95
C ARG A 143 1.63 1.31 -14.16
N LEU A 144 2.53 2.22 -13.78
CA LEU A 144 2.16 3.46 -13.09
C LEU A 144 1.20 4.33 -13.92
N TYR A 145 1.33 4.29 -15.24
CA TYR A 145 0.54 5.09 -16.17
C TYR A 145 -0.56 4.28 -16.86
N THR A 146 -0.33 3.00 -17.15
CA THR A 146 -1.27 2.17 -17.93
C THR A 146 -2.42 1.62 -17.09
N VAL A 147 -2.13 1.15 -15.87
CA VAL A 147 -3.13 0.47 -15.01
C VAL A 147 -4.31 1.38 -14.65
N PRO A 148 -4.14 2.66 -14.29
CA PRO A 148 -5.29 3.54 -14.03
C PRO A 148 -6.25 3.68 -15.23
N VAL A 149 -5.73 3.63 -16.46
CA VAL A 149 -6.55 3.69 -17.69
C VAL A 149 -7.23 2.35 -17.96
N GLU A 150 -6.49 1.24 -17.86
CA GLU A 150 -7.04 -0.13 -17.99
C GLU A 150 -8.19 -0.39 -17.00
N MET A 151 -8.04 0.13 -15.77
CA MET A 151 -9.04 0.04 -14.70
C MET A 151 -10.17 1.07 -14.82
N LYS A 152 -10.14 1.94 -15.85
CA LYS A 152 -11.10 3.03 -16.09
C LYS A 152 -11.20 4.04 -14.94
N TRP A 153 -10.14 4.19 -14.14
CA TRP A 153 -10.05 5.25 -13.14
C TRP A 153 -9.72 6.60 -13.78
N LEU A 154 -8.99 6.58 -14.90
CA LEU A 154 -8.68 7.74 -15.72
C LEU A 154 -9.07 7.46 -17.18
N HIS A 155 -9.51 8.51 -17.88
CA HIS A 155 -9.76 8.43 -19.32
C HIS A 155 -8.47 8.37 -20.14
N ASN A 156 -7.42 9.08 -19.70
CA ASN A 156 -6.11 9.15 -20.34
C ASN A 156 -5.01 8.98 -19.30
N ALA A 157 -3.85 8.49 -19.72
CA ALA A 157 -2.69 8.38 -18.85
C ALA A 157 -2.20 9.77 -18.42
N THR A 158 -1.95 9.94 -17.11
CA THR A 158 -1.32 11.13 -16.53
C THR A 158 0.10 11.29 -17.06
N THR A 159 0.56 12.52 -17.27
CA THR A 159 1.97 12.79 -17.61
C THR A 159 2.86 12.72 -16.36
N GLU A 160 4.18 12.57 -16.54
CA GLU A 160 5.10 12.51 -15.40
C GLU A 160 5.04 13.77 -14.51
N ASN A 161 4.82 14.95 -15.11
CA ASN A 161 4.73 16.23 -14.40
C ASN A 161 3.44 16.39 -13.58
N GLU A 162 2.41 15.63 -13.92
CA GLU A 162 1.12 15.63 -13.22
C GLU A 162 1.06 14.57 -12.11
N LEU A 163 2.08 13.70 -12.00
CA LEU A 163 2.16 12.74 -10.90
C LEU A 163 2.30 13.46 -9.56
N ASN A 164 1.83 12.79 -8.51
CA ASN A 164 1.99 13.26 -7.13
C ASN A 164 3.47 13.64 -6.87
N PRO A 165 3.76 14.91 -6.50
CA PRO A 165 5.13 15.34 -6.24
C PRO A 165 5.66 14.81 -4.90
N TYR A 166 4.79 14.35 -4.01
CA TYR A 166 5.16 13.85 -2.69
C TYR A 166 5.63 12.39 -2.74
N ASN A 167 6.71 12.10 -2.02
CA ASN A 167 7.08 10.73 -1.69
C ASN A 167 6.15 10.19 -0.60
N ILE A 168 5.81 8.91 -0.69
CA ILE A 168 5.21 8.19 0.43
C ILE A 168 6.32 7.94 1.47
N VAL A 169 6.06 8.35 2.71
CA VAL A 169 6.94 8.27 3.87
C VAL A 169 6.24 7.48 5.00
N ILE A 170 6.90 6.45 5.50
CA ILE A 170 6.46 5.59 6.60
C ILE A 170 7.61 5.41 7.59
#